data_AF-A0A836H8F1-F1
#
_entry.id   AF-A0A836H8F1-F1
#
_cell.length_a   1.000
_cell.length_b   1.000
_cell.length_c   1.000
_cell.angle_alpha   90.00
_cell.angle_beta   90.00
_cell.angle_gamma   90.00
#
_symmetry.space_group_name_H-M   'P 1'
#
loop_
_entity.id
_entity.type
_entity.pdbx_description
1 polymer ?
#
loop_
_entity_poly.entity_id
_entity_poly.type
_entity_poly.pdbx_seq_one_letter_code
_entity_poly.pdbx_strand_id
1 'polypeptide(L)'
;MDEHAARKLQLIAKAFASSSIRYNVTVASHPTEADTFTVLFSMPTAETPESPTFVALTMKEGSEVEGGRCFTGLLEHQKWPLTIIIEDSGRLRDFPERCIDVAWEHKQCVSRTPLWLQ
;
A
#
# COMPACT_ATOMS: atom_id res chain seq x y z
N MET A 1 -7.85 -4.22 19.45
CA MET A 1 -7.69 -4.76 18.08
C MET A 1 -7.97 -6.25 18.17
N ASP A 2 -8.83 -6.76 17.29
CA ASP A 2 -9.15 -8.19 17.23
C ASP A 2 -7.90 -9.02 16.91
N GLU A 3 -7.76 -10.21 17.49
CA GLU A 3 -6.59 -11.08 17.34
C GLU A 3 -6.41 -11.50 15.86
N HIS A 4 -7.52 -11.69 15.16
CA HIS A 4 -7.50 -12.03 13.74
C HIS A 4 -6.97 -10.87 12.88
N ALA A 5 -7.44 -9.65 13.12
CA ALA A 5 -6.94 -8.45 12.45
C ALA A 5 -5.45 -8.19 12.73
N ALA A 6 -4.98 -8.46 13.96
CA ALA A 6 -3.57 -8.34 14.32
C ALA A 6 -2.67 -9.30 13.52
N ARG A 7 -3.12 -10.55 13.33
CA ARG A 7 -2.41 -11.56 12.54
C ARG A 7 -2.33 -11.16 11.06
N LYS A 8 -3.42 -10.64 10.49
CA LYS A 8 -3.44 -10.13 9.11
C LYS A 8 -2.49 -8.96 8.93
N LEU A 9 -2.50 -8.00 9.86
CA LEU A 9 -1.58 -6.85 9.84
C LEU A 9 -0.12 -7.31 9.82
N GLN A 10 0.24 -8.25 10.69
CA GLN A 10 1.58 -8.82 10.74
C GLN A 10 1.97 -9.56 9.47
N LEU A 11 1.02 -10.30 8.86
CA LEU A 11 1.25 -10.98 7.59
C LEU A 11 1.57 -9.97 6.47
N ILE A 12 0.76 -8.92 6.34
CA ILE A 12 0.96 -7.86 5.34
C ILE A 12 2.32 -7.18 5.57
N ALA A 13 2.62 -6.80 6.81
CA ALA A 13 3.89 -6.15 7.16
C ALA A 13 5.10 -7.04 6.83
N LYS A 14 5.05 -8.34 7.13
CA LYS A 14 6.13 -9.28 6.80
C LYS A 14 6.28 -9.47 5.29
N ALA A 15 5.18 -9.57 4.55
CA ALA A 15 5.22 -9.74 3.10
C ALA A 15 5.93 -8.58 2.42
N PHE A 16 5.60 -7.34 2.79
CA PHE A 16 6.27 -6.15 2.27
C PHE A 16 7.71 -5.98 2.78
N ALA A 17 7.99 -6.33 4.04
CA ALA A 17 9.37 -6.28 4.56
C ALA A 17 10.31 -7.29 3.89
N SER A 18 9.76 -8.40 3.39
CA SER A 18 10.51 -9.45 2.69
C SER A 18 10.57 -9.27 1.17
N SER A 19 9.83 -8.31 0.61
CA SER A 19 9.82 -8.05 -0.83
C SER A 19 10.94 -7.11 -1.23
N SER A 20 11.43 -7.26 -2.47
CA SER A 20 12.50 -6.45 -3.03
C SER A 20 11.99 -5.16 -3.69
N ILE A 21 10.90 -4.58 -3.18
CA ILE A 21 10.29 -3.38 -3.75
C ILE A 21 11.12 -2.14 -3.42
N ARG A 22 11.00 -1.10 -4.24
CA ARG A 22 11.80 0.12 -4.10
C ARG A 22 11.30 1.13 -3.05
N TYR A 23 10.12 0.90 -2.47
CA TYR A 23 9.48 1.81 -1.52
C TYR A 23 9.72 1.37 -0.08
N ASN A 24 9.85 2.37 0.80
CA ASN A 24 9.61 2.16 2.22
C ASN A 24 8.12 1.93 2.44
N VAL A 25 7.80 0.93 3.25
CA VAL A 25 6.41 0.53 3.50
C VAL A 25 6.07 0.56 4.98
N THR A 26 4.97 1.24 5.29
CA THR A 26 4.33 1.21 6.61
C THR A 26 2.93 0.62 6.48
N VAL A 27 2.60 -0.36 7.31
CA VAL A 27 1.30 -1.02 7.32
C VAL A 27 0.58 -0.69 8.62
N ALA A 28 -0.68 -0.26 8.53
CA ALA A 28 -1.53 0.05 9.67
C ALA A 28 -2.94 -0.47 9.47
N SER A 29 -3.66 -0.70 10.56
CA SER A 29 -5.12 -0.92 10.51
C SER A 29 -5.83 0.39 10.22
N HIS A 30 -6.92 0.34 9.46
CA HIS A 30 -7.74 1.52 9.20
C HIS A 30 -8.38 2.02 10.51
N PRO A 31 -8.40 3.34 10.78
CA PRO A 31 -8.86 3.87 12.07
C PRO A 31 -10.36 3.66 12.32
N THR A 32 -11.16 3.57 11.25
CA THR A 32 -12.62 3.55 11.32
C THR A 32 -13.27 2.33 10.69
N GLU A 33 -12.53 1.51 9.95
CA GLU A 33 -13.07 0.34 9.25
C GLU A 33 -12.40 -0.93 9.75
N ALA A 34 -13.21 -1.85 10.28
CA ALA A 34 -12.73 -3.17 10.69
C ALA A 34 -12.26 -4.00 9.49
N ASP A 35 -11.25 -4.83 9.70
CA ASP A 35 -10.62 -5.68 8.66
C ASP A 35 -10.10 -4.92 7.41
N THR A 36 -9.94 -3.61 7.53
CA THR A 36 -9.32 -2.76 6.50
C THR A 36 -7.91 -2.40 6.93
N PHE A 37 -6.98 -2.46 5.97
CA PHE A 37 -5.57 -2.15 6.18
C PHE A 37 -5.13 -1.04 5.24
N THR A 38 -4.33 -0.12 5.75
CA THR A 38 -3.69 0.94 4.97
C THR A 38 -2.21 0.63 4.85
N VAL A 39 -1.73 0.58 3.61
CA VAL A 39 -0.31 0.46 3.29
C VAL A 39 0.17 1.78 2.70
N LEU A 40 1.14 2.39 3.37
CA LEU A 40 1.75 3.65 2.98
C LEU A 40 3.09 3.36 2.31
N PHE A 41 3.23 3.84 1.08
CA PHE A 41 4.45 3.78 0.30
C PHE A 41 5.14 5.15 0.31
N SER A 42 6.42 5.18 0.67
CA SER A 42 7.29 6.35 0.52
C SER A 42 8.57 5.99 -0.22
N MET A 43 9.15 6.94 -0.94
CA MET A 43 10.48 6.77 -1.51
C MET A 43 11.56 7.22 -0.53
N PRO A 44 12.67 6.47 -0.41
CA PRO A 44 13.86 6.96 0.28
C PRO A 44 14.50 8.08 -0.56
N THR A 45 14.21 9.34 -0.23
CA THR A 45 14.92 10.48 -0.84
C THR A 45 16.25 10.70 -0.12
N ALA A 46 17.35 10.75 -0.87
CA ALA A 46 18.71 10.88 -0.33
C ALA A 46 18.95 12.16 0.49
N GLU A 47 18.09 13.18 0.35
CA GLU A 47 18.21 14.47 1.03
C GLU A 47 17.27 14.64 2.23
N THR A 48 16.21 13.82 2.32
CA THR A 48 15.25 13.82 3.42
C THR A 48 14.68 12.42 3.57
N PRO A 49 14.94 11.68 4.68
CA PRO A 49 14.39 10.34 4.88
C PRO A 49 12.85 10.34 4.97
N GLU A 50 12.25 11.50 5.23
CA GLU A 50 10.81 11.74 5.26
C GLU A 50 10.39 12.56 4.02
N SER A 51 10.31 11.92 2.85
CA SER A 51 9.58 12.53 1.73
C SER A 51 8.15 12.81 2.21
N PRO A 52 7.63 14.06 2.12
CA PRO A 52 6.27 14.39 2.57
C PRO A 52 5.20 13.75 1.67
N THR A 53 5.61 13.22 0.52
CA THR A 53 4.73 12.46 -0.38
C THR A 53 4.70 11.00 0.06
N PHE A 54 3.50 10.52 0.35
CA PHE A 54 3.19 9.12 0.58
C PHE A 54 2.07 8.71 -0.36
N VAL A 55 2.06 7.48 -0.81
CA VAL A 55 0.94 6.88 -1.53
C VAL A 55 0.26 5.86 -0.65
N ALA A 56 -1.04 6.01 -0.40
CA ALA A 56 -1.82 5.08 0.41
C ALA A 56 -2.56 4.05 -0.45
N LEU A 57 -2.45 2.77 -0.08
CA LEU A 57 -3.30 1.68 -0.55
C LEU A 57 -4.19 1.23 0.62
N THR A 58 -5.50 1.40 0.47
CA THR A 58 -6.48 0.92 1.45
C THR A 58 -7.12 -0.35 0.92
N MET A 59 -6.96 -1.46 1.63
CA MET A 59 -7.37 -2.78 1.16
C MET A 59 -8.02 -3.65 2.23
N LYS A 60 -8.80 -4.62 1.77
CA LYS A 60 -9.46 -5.64 2.57
C LYS A 60 -9.05 -7.02 2.06
N GLU A 61 -9.10 -8.02 2.92
CA GLU A 61 -8.94 -9.42 2.51
C GLU A 61 -10.13 -9.80 1.61
N GLY A 62 -9.82 -10.33 0.43
CA GLY A 62 -10.80 -10.86 -0.51
C GLY A 62 -11.00 -12.37 -0.32
N SER A 63 -11.49 -13.03 -1.36
CA SER A 63 -11.57 -14.50 -1.37
C SER A 63 -10.19 -15.12 -1.28
N GLU A 64 -10.06 -16.23 -0.53
CA GLU A 64 -8.85 -17.05 -0.56
C GLU A 64 -8.54 -17.50 -1.99
N VAL A 65 -7.25 -17.54 -2.32
CA VAL A 65 -6.74 -17.98 -3.62
C VAL A 65 -5.85 -19.19 -3.42
N GLU A 66 -5.73 -20.05 -4.43
CA GLU A 66 -4.87 -21.22 -4.32
C GLU A 66 -3.42 -20.81 -4.03
N GLY A 67 -2.89 -21.28 -2.89
CA GLY A 67 -1.52 -21.00 -2.45
C GLY A 67 -1.32 -19.64 -1.76
N GLY A 68 -2.38 -18.96 -1.31
CA GLY A 68 -2.22 -17.76 -0.50
C GLY A 68 -3.49 -16.97 -0.20
N ARG A 69 -3.30 -15.74 0.25
CA ARG A 69 -4.36 -14.80 0.61
C ARG A 69 -4.38 -13.63 -0.34
N CYS A 70 -5.59 -13.27 -0.77
CA CYS A 70 -5.83 -12.16 -1.66
C CYS A 70 -6.25 -10.92 -0.86
N PHE A 71 -5.65 -9.77 -1.15
CA PHE A 71 -6.10 -8.49 -0.63
C PHE A 71 -6.40 -7.56 -1.79
N THR A 72 -7.58 -6.96 -1.78
CA THR A 72 -8.02 -6.04 -2.84
C THR A 72 -8.36 -4.70 -2.22
N GLY A 73 -7.91 -3.63 -2.87
CA GLY A 73 -8.05 -2.28 -2.36
C GLY A 73 -7.96 -1.21 -3.41
N LEU A 74 -8.11 0.03 -2.98
CA LEU A 74 -7.92 1.19 -3.83
C LEU A 74 -6.65 1.89 -3.42
N LEU A 75 -5.85 2.21 -4.44
CA LEU A 75 -4.83 3.22 -4.29
C LEU A 75 -5.50 4.59 -4.22
N GLU A 76 -4.98 5.48 -3.38
CA GLU A 76 -5.45 6.85 -3.30
C GLU A 76 -5.49 7.52 -4.68
N HIS A 77 -6.55 8.29 -4.92
CA HIS A 77 -6.79 8.99 -6.19
C HIS A 77 -6.86 8.09 -7.45
N GLN A 78 -6.88 6.77 -7.29
CA GLN A 78 -7.11 5.80 -8.37
C GLN A 78 -8.50 5.19 -8.25
N LYS A 79 -9.12 4.91 -9.40
CA LYS A 79 -10.47 4.31 -9.47
C LYS A 79 -10.42 2.79 -9.64
N TRP A 80 -9.28 2.25 -10.05
CA TRP A 80 -9.13 0.83 -10.34
C TRP A 80 -8.62 0.08 -9.11
N PRO A 81 -9.28 -1.01 -8.70
CA PRO A 81 -8.82 -1.78 -7.56
C PRO A 81 -7.50 -2.47 -7.88
N LEU A 82 -6.58 -2.41 -6.92
CA LEU A 82 -5.35 -3.17 -6.91
C LEU A 82 -5.56 -4.45 -6.11
N THR A 83 -5.11 -5.56 -6.67
CA THR A 83 -5.09 -6.84 -5.97
C THR A 83 -3.65 -7.25 -5.69
N ILE A 84 -3.38 -7.63 -4.45
CA ILE A 84 -2.11 -8.22 -4.04
C ILE A 84 -2.36 -9.62 -3.51
N ILE A 85 -1.42 -10.52 -3.76
CA ILE A 85 -1.46 -11.90 -3.25
C ILE A 85 -0.26 -12.10 -2.33
N ILE A 86 -0.54 -12.51 -1.10
CA ILE A 86 0.48 -12.96 -0.16
C ILE A 86 0.41 -14.47 -0.14
N GLU A 87 1.46 -15.13 -0.59
CA GLU A 87 1.56 -16.58 -0.61
C GLU A 87 1.58 -17.14 0.81
N ASP A 88 1.25 -18.42 0.99
CA ASP A 88 1.32 -19.10 2.28
C ASP A 88 2.75 -19.09 2.87
N SER A 89 3.76 -18.93 2.01
CA SER A 89 5.16 -18.72 2.39
C SER A 89 5.42 -17.35 3.07
N GLY A 90 4.42 -16.46 3.08
CA GLY A 90 4.53 -15.08 3.55
C GLY A 90 5.12 -14.12 2.52
N ARG A 91 5.36 -14.57 1.28
CA ARG A 91 5.92 -13.73 0.21
C ARG A 91 4.86 -13.00 -0.57
N LEU A 92 5.17 -11.76 -0.95
CA LEU A 92 4.34 -10.98 -1.86
C LEU A 92 4.55 -11.47 -3.30
N ARG A 93 3.48 -11.93 -3.96
CA ARG A 93 3.52 -12.39 -5.36
C ARG A 93 3.35 -11.21 -6.31
N ASP A 94 4.32 -11.04 -7.22
CA ASP A 94 4.29 -10.14 -8.38
C ASP A 94 3.65 -8.76 -8.10
N PHE A 95 4.19 -8.03 -7.12
CA PHE A 95 3.63 -6.73 -6.74
C PHE A 95 3.75 -5.70 -7.88
N PRO A 96 2.64 -5.08 -8.31
CA PRO A 96 2.64 -4.14 -9.44
C PRO A 96 3.14 -2.75 -9.03
N GLU A 97 4.46 -2.60 -8.83
CA GLU A 97 5.10 -1.33 -8.43
C GLU A 97 4.73 -0.15 -9.33
N ARG A 98 4.51 -0.40 -10.63
CA ARG A 98 4.10 0.63 -11.60
C ARG A 98 2.80 1.36 -11.22
N CYS A 99 1.88 0.70 -10.50
CA CYS A 99 0.66 1.35 -10.02
C CYS A 99 0.97 2.42 -8.96
N ILE A 100 1.98 2.19 -8.12
CA ILE A 100 2.45 3.15 -7.13
C ILE A 100 3.12 4.34 -7.82
N ASP A 101 3.89 4.08 -8.88
CA ASP A 101 4.55 5.13 -9.67
C ASP A 101 3.58 6.13 -10.27
N VAL A 102 2.53 5.63 -10.92
CA VAL A 102 1.52 6.49 -11.54
C VAL A 102 0.86 7.40 -10.50
N ALA A 103 0.55 6.88 -9.32
CA ALA A 103 -0.05 7.69 -8.26
C ALA A 103 0.93 8.66 -7.62
N TRP A 104 2.19 8.25 -7.48
CA TRP A 104 3.26 9.11 -7.00
C TRP A 104 3.46 10.31 -7.95
N GLU A 105 3.61 10.04 -9.25
CA GLU A 105 3.73 11.07 -10.29
C GLU A 105 2.52 12.01 -10.31
N HIS A 106 1.31 11.46 -10.16
CA HIS A 106 0.09 12.28 -10.03
C HIS A 106 0.19 13.23 -8.83
N LYS A 107 0.55 12.73 -7.65
CA LYS A 107 0.70 13.57 -6.44
C LYS A 107 1.76 14.65 -6.63
N GLN A 108 2.90 14.33 -7.24
CA GLN A 108 3.93 15.31 -7.54
C GLN A 108 3.42 16.39 -8.50
N CYS A 109 2.66 16.02 -9.53
CA CYS A 109 2.07 16.97 -10.47
C CYS A 109 1.08 17.91 -9.78
N VAL A 110 0.14 17.37 -8.99
CA VAL A 110 -0.87 18.17 -8.27
C VAL A 110 -0.23 19.10 -7.24
N SER A 111 0.80 18.63 -6.51
CA SER A 111 1.51 19.46 -5.53
C SER A 111 2.23 20.68 -6.14
N ARG A 112 2.53 20.62 -7.45
CA ARG A 112 3.19 21.69 -8.20
C ARG A 112 2.22 22.65 -8.87
N THR A 113 0.92 22.34 -8.87
CA THR A 113 -0.10 23.24 -9.41
C THR A 113 -0.34 24.37 -8.42
N PRO A 114 -0.01 25.64 -8.74
CA PRO A 114 -0.26 26.76 -7.85
C PRO A 114 -1.78 26.89 -7.62
N LEU A 115 -2.19 26.96 -6.35
CA LEU A 115 -3.59 27.15 -5.95
C LEU A 115 -4.13 28.54 -6.30
N TRP A 116 -3.27 29.45 -6.79
CA TRP A 116 -3.59 30.84 -7.09
C TRP A 116 -3.05 31.21 -8.48
N LEU A 117 -3.76 30.79 -9.53
CA LEU A 117 -3.76 31.48 -10.81
C LEU A 117 -5.21 31.93 -11.05
N GLN A 118 -5.57 33.06 -10.43
CA GLN A 118 -6.70 33.89 -10.80
C GLN A 118 -6.23 35.34 -10.87
#